data_AF-A0A2M8LZ42-F1
#
_entry.id   AF-A0A2M8LZ42-F1
#
_cell.length_a   1.000
_cell.length_b   1.000
_cell.length_c   1.000
_cell.angle_alpha   90.00
_cell.angle_beta   90.00
_cell.angle_gamma   90.00
#
_symmetry.space_group_name_H-M   'P 1'
#
loop_
_entity.id
_entity.type
_entity.pdbx_description
1 polymer ?
#
loop_
_entity_poly.entity_id
_entity_poly.type
_entity_poly.pdbx_seq_one_letter_code
_entity_poly.pdbx_strand_id
1 'polypeptide(L)'
;MNPHTTRWLLAPLRQLRTHRLMVQHGPALPYETAWALITLRRAPDEAGFVRAWASENPGKEPGVHYDRWHELSQAEQHRRRQWLHRHGHSPVQLLRLDADLIKAVGLHVLDWGPPPSS
;
A
#
# COMPACT_ATOMS: atom_id res chain seq x y z
N MET A 1 -5.90 8.45 -20.27
CA MET A 1 -6.46 7.48 -19.30
C MET A 1 -7.48 6.60 -20.01
N ASN A 2 -7.24 5.30 -20.10
CA ASN A 2 -8.07 4.35 -20.85
C ASN A 2 -9.43 4.13 -20.13
N PRO A 3 -10.61 4.14 -20.80
CA PRO A 3 -11.92 3.98 -20.17
C PRO A 3 -12.08 2.71 -19.31
N HIS A 4 -11.33 1.64 -19.62
CA HIS A 4 -11.28 0.44 -18.79
C HIS A 4 -10.60 0.70 -17.43
N THR A 5 -9.55 1.52 -17.40
CA THR A 5 -8.86 1.94 -16.17
C THR A 5 -9.78 2.77 -15.27
N THR A 6 -10.66 3.60 -15.84
CA THR A 6 -11.63 4.40 -15.08
C THR A 6 -12.74 3.54 -14.47
N ARG A 7 -13.29 2.57 -15.20
CA ARG A 7 -14.32 1.65 -14.67
C ARG A 7 -13.78 0.73 -13.57
N TRP A 8 -12.50 0.39 -13.65
CA TRP A 8 -11.77 -0.42 -12.68
C TRP A 8 -11.57 0.30 -11.33
N LEU A 9 -11.26 1.61 -11.35
CA LEU A 9 -11.12 2.45 -10.14
C LEU A 9 -12.42 2.59 -9.32
N LEU A 10 -13.58 2.29 -9.91
CA LEU A 10 -14.90 2.58 -9.35
C LEU A 10 -15.61 1.38 -8.71
N ALA A 11 -14.95 0.23 -8.56
CA ALA A 11 -15.56 -0.92 -7.88
C ALA A 11 -15.82 -0.60 -6.38
N PRO A 12 -17.07 -0.49 -5.90
CA PRO A 12 -17.37 0.07 -4.58
C PRO A 12 -16.73 -0.70 -3.42
N LEU A 13 -16.71 -2.03 -3.51
CA LEU A 13 -16.07 -2.88 -2.50
C LEU A 13 -14.54 -2.70 -2.47
N ARG A 14 -13.91 -2.33 -3.58
CA ARG A 14 -12.48 -2.02 -3.61
C ARG A 14 -12.24 -0.67 -2.97
N GLN A 15 -13.04 0.35 -3.30
CA GLN A 15 -12.95 1.67 -2.68
C GLN A 15 -13.05 1.61 -1.15
N LEU A 16 -14.03 0.87 -0.61
CA LEU A 16 -14.17 0.68 0.84
C LEU A 16 -12.93 0.05 1.47
N ARG A 17 -12.35 -0.96 0.83
CA ARG A 17 -11.13 -1.64 1.31
C ARG A 17 -9.91 -0.75 1.19
N THR A 18 -9.82 0.05 0.14
CA THR A 18 -8.77 1.07 -0.04
C THR A 18 -8.81 2.07 1.10
N HIS A 19 -9.97 2.67 1.37
CA HIS A 19 -10.13 3.61 2.48
C HIS A 19 -9.81 2.96 3.83
N ARG A 20 -10.27 1.73 4.05
CA ARG A 20 -9.94 0.99 5.29
C ARG A 20 -8.44 0.79 5.42
N LEU A 21 -7.76 0.38 4.35
CA LEU A 21 -6.30 0.18 4.35
C LEU A 21 -5.57 1.50 4.64
N MET A 22 -5.99 2.61 4.03
CA MET A 22 -5.43 3.94 4.29
C MET A 22 -5.62 4.37 5.75
N VAL A 23 -6.81 4.19 6.32
CA VAL A 23 -7.07 4.54 7.73
C VAL A 23 -6.22 3.69 8.68
N GLN A 24 -6.08 2.40 8.37
CA GLN A 24 -5.24 1.49 9.17
C GLN A 24 -3.76 1.87 9.06
N HIS A 25 -3.27 2.09 7.84
CA HIS A 25 -1.86 2.41 7.58
C HIS A 25 -1.48 3.82 8.05
N GLY A 26 -2.37 4.79 7.89
CA GLY A 26 -2.11 6.20 8.15
C GLY A 26 -1.72 6.98 6.89
N PRO A 27 -1.37 8.27 7.06
CA PRO A 27 -1.24 9.24 5.96
C PRO A 27 -0.11 8.94 4.98
N ALA A 28 0.83 8.05 5.33
CA ALA A 28 1.94 7.66 4.47
C ALA A 28 1.53 6.76 3.28
N LEU A 29 0.28 6.28 3.23
CA LEU A 29 -0.22 5.44 2.14
C LEU A 29 -1.21 6.20 1.25
N PRO A 30 -0.77 6.66 0.05
CA PRO A 30 -1.65 7.31 -0.92
C PRO A 30 -2.80 6.40 -1.36
N TYR A 31 -3.90 7.01 -1.80
CA TYR A 31 -5.09 6.28 -2.23
C TYR A 31 -4.78 5.33 -3.40
N GLU A 32 -4.04 5.79 -4.39
CA GLU A 32 -3.71 5.03 -5.60
C GLU A 32 -2.86 3.81 -5.27
N THR A 33 -1.86 3.97 -4.39
CA THR A 33 -1.05 2.86 -3.88
C THR A 33 -1.89 1.87 -3.09
N ALA A 34 -2.73 2.35 -2.16
CA ALA A 34 -3.63 1.49 -1.39
C ALA A 34 -4.59 0.71 -2.31
N TRP A 35 -5.13 1.39 -3.32
CA TRP A 35 -6.04 0.83 -4.29
C TRP A 35 -5.34 -0.27 -5.11
N ALA A 36 -4.12 -0.02 -5.58
CA ALA A 36 -3.33 -0.98 -6.35
C ALA A 36 -3.00 -2.23 -5.52
N LEU A 37 -2.61 -2.05 -4.24
CA LEU A 37 -2.37 -3.15 -3.31
C LEU A 37 -3.64 -4.00 -3.07
N ILE A 38 -4.78 -3.36 -2.85
CA ILE A 38 -6.07 -4.08 -2.69
C ILE A 38 -6.41 -4.87 -3.95
N THR A 39 -6.10 -4.33 -5.13
CA THR A 39 -6.35 -5.02 -6.40
C THR A 39 -5.43 -6.21 -6.59
N LEU A 40 -4.11 -6.06 -6.43
CA LEU A 40 -3.19 -7.19 -6.48
C LEU A 40 -3.59 -8.32 -5.51
N ARG A 41 -4.13 -7.96 -4.33
CA ARG A 41 -4.57 -8.93 -3.34
C ARG A 41 -5.86 -9.65 -3.71
N ARG A 42 -6.78 -9.00 -4.43
CA ARG A 42 -8.14 -9.52 -4.66
C ARG A 42 -8.38 -10.02 -6.08
N ALA A 43 -7.64 -9.51 -7.04
CA ALA A 43 -7.71 -9.82 -8.46
C ALA A 43 -6.28 -9.79 -9.04
N PRO A 44 -5.44 -10.80 -8.72
CA PRO A 44 -4.05 -10.84 -9.18
C PRO A 44 -3.93 -10.93 -10.71
N ASP A 45 -4.96 -11.44 -11.38
CA ASP A 45 -5.13 -11.43 -12.85
C ASP A 45 -5.19 -10.01 -13.43
N GLU A 46 -5.55 -9.02 -12.62
CA GLU A 46 -5.56 -7.61 -13.00
C GLU A 46 -4.20 -6.90 -12.77
N ALA A 47 -3.13 -7.63 -12.46
CA ALA A 47 -1.78 -7.06 -12.29
C ALA A 47 -1.30 -6.28 -13.53
N GLY A 48 -1.76 -6.65 -14.73
CA GLY A 48 -1.47 -5.90 -15.97
C GLY A 48 -2.00 -4.47 -15.93
N PHE A 49 -3.16 -4.22 -15.33
CA PHE A 49 -3.71 -2.87 -15.17
C PHE A 49 -2.92 -2.05 -14.18
N VAL A 50 -2.50 -2.66 -13.07
CA VAL A 50 -1.62 -2.02 -12.09
C VAL A 50 -0.30 -1.61 -12.74
N ARG A 51 0.29 -2.51 -13.54
CA ARG A 51 1.52 -2.22 -14.28
C ARG A 51 1.34 -1.09 -15.29
N ALA A 52 0.26 -1.11 -16.07
CA ALA A 52 -0.05 -0.05 -17.02
C ALA A 52 -0.19 1.30 -16.30
N TRP A 53 -0.97 1.35 -15.22
CA TRP A 53 -1.14 2.55 -14.41
C TRP A 53 0.19 3.05 -13.84
N ALA A 54 1.03 2.17 -13.29
CA ALA A 54 2.34 2.55 -12.76
C ALA A 54 3.28 3.09 -13.84
N SER A 55 3.22 2.55 -15.06
CA SER A 55 4.00 3.07 -16.19
C SER A 55 3.52 4.44 -16.68
N GLU A 56 2.22 4.72 -16.60
CA GLU A 56 1.64 6.03 -16.92
C GLU A 56 1.90 7.08 -15.83
N ASN A 57 2.18 6.63 -14.60
CA ASN A 57 2.40 7.48 -13.43
C ASN A 57 3.75 7.16 -12.79
N PRO A 58 4.87 7.40 -13.50
CA PRO A 58 6.19 7.09 -13.00
C PRO A 58 6.46 7.88 -11.71
N GLY A 59 6.66 7.14 -10.63
CA GLY A 59 6.92 7.69 -9.31
C GLY A 59 8.37 7.46 -8.88
N LYS A 60 8.52 7.15 -7.59
CA LYS A 60 9.78 6.72 -6.99
C LYS A 60 10.14 5.28 -7.41
N GLU A 61 11.31 4.82 -6.98
CA GLU A 61 11.81 3.47 -7.25
C GLU A 61 10.77 2.38 -6.87
N PRO A 62 10.42 1.47 -7.79
CA PRO A 62 9.51 0.36 -7.51
C PRO A 62 10.01 -0.59 -6.42
N GLY A 63 9.09 -1.10 -5.61
CA GLY A 63 9.36 -2.02 -4.52
C GLY A 63 8.73 -1.56 -3.20
N VAL A 64 8.98 -2.35 -2.15
CA VAL A 64 8.61 -2.03 -0.78
C VAL A 64 9.76 -1.28 -0.12
N HIS A 65 9.44 -0.11 0.41
CA HIS A 65 10.35 0.79 1.11
C HIS A 65 9.82 1.03 2.52
N TYR A 66 10.69 1.51 3.40
CA TYR A 66 10.35 1.68 4.81
C TYR A 66 10.42 3.13 5.26
N ASP A 67 9.42 3.53 6.04
CA ASP A 67 9.39 4.80 6.74
C ASP A 67 10.58 4.91 7.71
N ARG A 68 11.01 6.15 7.92
CA ARG A 68 12.00 6.48 8.94
C ARG A 68 11.29 6.72 10.26
N TRP A 69 11.29 5.71 11.11
CA TRP A 69 10.55 5.73 12.38
C TRP A 69 10.80 6.97 13.25
N HIS A 70 12.04 7.45 13.27
CA HIS A 70 12.48 8.59 14.05
C HIS A 70 11.98 9.94 13.52
N GLU A 71 11.56 10.00 12.25
CA GLU A 71 10.98 11.19 11.63
C GLU A 71 9.46 11.29 11.87
N LEU A 72 8.83 10.22 12.38
CA LEU A 72 7.41 10.21 12.72
C LEU A 72 7.13 10.98 14.00
N SER A 73 5.97 11.64 14.07
CA SER A 73 5.49 12.27 15.31
C SER A 73 5.28 11.23 16.42
N GLN A 74 5.41 11.64 17.68
CA GLN A 74 5.22 10.74 18.83
C GLN A 74 3.84 10.07 18.84
N ALA A 75 2.79 10.81 18.44
CA ALA A 75 1.44 10.28 18.32
C ALA A 75 1.36 9.15 17.28
N GLU A 76 1.99 9.32 16.12
CA GLU A 76 2.02 8.32 15.05
C GLU A 76 2.87 7.11 15.43
N GLN A 77 4.03 7.32 16.06
CA GLN A 77 4.84 6.22 16.59
C GLN A 77 4.05 5.41 17.62
N HIS A 78 3.31 6.06 18.52
CA HIS A 78 2.46 5.39 19.49
C HIS A 78 1.34 4.59 18.82
N ARG A 79 0.63 5.18 17.85
CA ARG A 79 -0.43 4.51 17.07
C ARG A 79 0.09 3.26 16.36
N ARG A 80 1.23 3.36 15.66
CA ARG A 80 1.86 2.23 14.96
C ARG A 80 2.33 1.15 15.93
N ARG A 81 2.92 1.52 17.07
CA ARG A 81 3.30 0.57 18.14
C ARG A 81 2.09 -0.20 18.68
N GLN A 82 1.00 0.50 19.01
CA GLN A 82 -0.23 -0.14 19.47
C GLN A 82 -0.82 -1.09 18.43
N TRP A 83 -0.73 -0.74 17.14
CA TRP A 83 -1.16 -1.62 16.06
C TRP A 83 -0.29 -2.87 15.98
N LEU A 84 1.03 -2.69 15.93
CA LEU A 84 1.98 -3.80 15.85
C LEU A 84 1.88 -4.74 17.04
N HIS A 85 1.67 -4.21 18.25
CA HIS A 85 1.40 -5.03 19.43
C HIS A 85 0.16 -5.92 19.25
N ARG A 86 -0.89 -5.42 18.57
CA ARG A 86 -2.13 -6.17 18.35
C ARG A 86 -2.08 -7.14 17.16
N HIS A 87 -1.33 -6.79 16.11
CA HIS A 87 -1.41 -7.47 14.82
C HIS A 87 -0.10 -8.13 14.37
N GLY A 88 1.02 -7.83 15.02
CA GLY A 88 2.37 -8.30 14.66
C GLY A 88 2.96 -7.71 13.37
N HIS A 89 2.11 -7.16 12.50
CA HIS A 89 2.48 -6.72 11.16
C HIS A 89 1.82 -5.38 10.80
N SER A 90 2.45 -4.64 9.88
CA SER A 90 1.83 -3.44 9.31
C SER A 90 0.58 -3.79 8.49
N PRO A 91 -0.32 -2.83 8.24
CA PRO A 91 -1.49 -3.05 7.39
C PRO A 91 -1.13 -3.52 5.97
N VAL A 92 -0.01 -3.08 5.41
CA VAL A 92 0.47 -3.53 4.09
C VAL A 92 0.98 -4.97 4.17
N GLN A 93 1.78 -5.33 5.17
CA GLN A 93 2.25 -6.70 5.38
C GLN A 93 1.10 -7.70 5.59
N LEU A 94 0.01 -7.28 6.24
CA LEU A 94 -1.18 -8.11 6.42
C LEU A 94 -1.88 -8.46 5.10
N LEU A 95 -1.61 -7.74 4.00
CA LEU A 95 -2.08 -8.13 2.67
C LEU A 95 -1.34 -9.36 2.13
N ARG A 96 -0.17 -9.72 2.68
CA ARG A 96 0.64 -10.86 2.25
C ARG A 96 0.88 -10.86 0.74
N LEU A 97 1.20 -9.70 0.20
CA LEU A 97 1.63 -9.55 -1.19
C LEU A 97 3.12 -9.82 -1.27
N ASP A 98 3.53 -10.48 -2.34
CA ASP A 98 4.93 -10.70 -2.64
C ASP A 98 5.60 -9.36 -2.99
N ALA A 99 6.76 -9.09 -2.39
CA ALA A 99 7.55 -7.90 -2.66
C ALA A 99 8.06 -7.89 -4.12
N ASP A 100 8.37 -9.06 -4.67
CA ASP A 100 8.79 -9.20 -6.07
C ASP A 100 7.64 -8.88 -7.02
N LEU A 101 6.41 -9.25 -6.66
CA LEU A 101 5.23 -8.85 -7.42
C LEU A 101 5.05 -7.32 -7.42
N ILE A 102 5.13 -6.69 -6.24
CA ILE A 102 5.02 -5.23 -6.09
C ILE A 102 6.06 -4.53 -6.98
N LYS A 103 7.31 -5.02 -6.97
CA LYS A 103 8.38 -4.50 -7.82
C LYS A 103 8.11 -4.75 -9.30
N ALA A 104 7.65 -5.94 -9.68
CA ALA A 104 7.40 -6.34 -11.07
C ALA A 104 6.22 -5.61 -11.74
N VAL A 105 5.31 -5.05 -10.94
CA VAL A 105 4.24 -4.17 -11.45
C VAL A 105 4.63 -2.69 -11.42
N GLY A 106 5.84 -2.34 -10.97
CA GLY A 106 6.32 -0.96 -10.96
C GLY A 106 5.79 -0.11 -9.80
N LEU A 107 5.20 -0.70 -8.77
CA LEU A 107 4.64 0.04 -7.65
C LEU A 107 5.71 0.44 -6.63
N HIS A 108 5.73 1.70 -6.25
CA HIS A 108 6.42 2.17 -5.04
C HIS A 108 5.47 2.11 -3.84
N VAL A 109 5.86 1.37 -2.80
CA VAL A 109 5.06 1.19 -1.59
C VAL A 109 5.91 1.59 -0.40
N LEU A 110 5.42 2.55 0.39
CA LEU A 110 6.04 2.96 1.65
C LEU A 110 5.31 2.29 2.81
N ASP A 111 6.01 1.42 3.52
CA ASP A 111 5.52 0.65 4.66
C ASP A 111 6.20 1.11 5.96
N TRP A 112 5.72 0.67 7.13
CA TRP A 112 6.17 1.18 8.43
C TRP A 112 7.62 0.84 8.77
N GLY A 113 8.21 -0.19 8.17
CA GLY A 113 9.53 -0.71 8.55
C GLY A 113 9.50 -1.54 9.84
N PRO A 114 10.67 -1.99 10.32
CA PRO A 114 10.79 -2.58 11.65
C PRO A 114 10.73 -1.48 12.73
N PRO A 115 10.01 -1.69 13.85
CA PRO A 115 10.11 -0.78 14.98
C PRO A 115 11.55 -0.73 15.49
N PRO A 116 12.03 0.43 15.98
CA PRO A 116 13.37 0.52 16.57
C PRO A 116 13.48 -0.47 17.73
N SER A 117 14.59 -1.21 17.77
CA SER A 117 14.97 -2.04 18.90
C SER A 117 15.01 -1.14 20.15
N SER A 118 14.24 -1.51 21.17
CA SER A 118 14.23 -0.81 22.46
C SER A 118 15.50 -1.08 23.24
#